data_AF-A0A1V5M6G1-F1
#
_entry.id   AF-A0A1V5M6G1-F1
#
_cell.length_a   1.000
_cell.length_b   1.000
_cell.length_c   1.000
_cell.angle_alpha   90.00
_cell.angle_beta   90.00
_cell.angle_gamma   90.00
#
_symmetry.space_group_name_H-M   'P 1'
#
loop_
_entity.id
_entity.type
_entity.pdbx_description
1 polymer ?
#
loop_
_entity_poly.entity_id
_entity_poly.type
_entity_poly.pdbx_seq_one_letter_code
_entity_poly.pdbx_strand_id
1 'polypeptide(L)'
;MKPPKLFISFSGTLASLAAGTVLVQELRNGLFVFGCTRDYFFGNGSAEKHRELVVRENPELYGVLQDAIIKAETEGRVRWIVTYSSYELISDLLVANGFEPLAVAADAFGFNYPAVQQYSKQLQVVWRI
;
A
#
# COMPACT_ATOMS: atom_id res chain seq x y z
N MET A 1 15.78 -12.93 -7.59
CA MET A 1 15.31 -11.82 -6.74
C MET A 1 13.94 -12.18 -6.20
N LYS A 2 13.58 -11.77 -4.98
CA LYS A 2 12.19 -11.91 -4.51
C LYS A 2 11.27 -11.02 -5.36
N PRO A 3 10.03 -11.46 -5.66
CA PRO A 3 9.08 -10.59 -6.35
C PRO A 3 8.83 -9.32 -5.52
N PRO A 4 8.56 -8.17 -6.16
CA PRO A 4 8.20 -6.96 -5.43
C PRO A 4 6.90 -7.17 -4.64
N LYS A 5 6.78 -6.44 -3.53
CA LYS A 5 5.59 -6.46 -2.67
C LYS A 5 4.63 -5.35 -3.08
N LEU A 6 3.34 -5.67 -3.14
CA LEU A 6 2.26 -4.70 -3.33
C LEU A 6 1.59 -4.45 -1.98
N PHE A 7 1.76 -3.24 -1.45
CA PHE A 7 1.23 -2.80 -0.17
C PHE A 7 -0.08 -2.05 -0.39
N ILE A 8 -1.19 -2.64 0.05
CA ILE A 8 -2.54 -2.08 -0.20
C ILE A 8 -3.33 -1.71 1.06
N SER A 9 -2.81 -2.06 2.23
CA SER A 9 -3.34 -1.62 3.52
C SER A 9 -2.26 -0.92 4.31
N PHE A 10 -2.52 0.32 4.72
CA PHE A 10 -1.63 1.08 5.57
C PHE A 10 -1.40 0.37 6.93
N SER A 11 -2.49 0.08 7.65
CA SER A 11 -2.46 -0.61 8.94
C SER A 11 -1.79 -1.97 8.83
N GLY A 12 -2.15 -2.74 7.79
CA GLY A 12 -1.58 -4.06 7.55
C GLY A 12 -0.08 -4.00 7.25
N THR A 13 0.38 -2.96 6.54
CA THR A 13 1.80 -2.74 6.28
C THR A 13 2.55 -2.44 7.58
N LEU A 14 1.99 -1.56 8.42
CA LEU A 14 2.63 -1.18 9.69
C LEU A 14 2.64 -2.35 10.68
N ALA A 15 1.56 -3.11 10.78
CA ALA A 15 1.49 -4.33 11.57
C ALA A 15 2.49 -5.39 11.08
N SER A 16 2.64 -5.55 9.76
CA SER A 16 3.61 -6.49 9.19
C SER A 16 5.06 -6.08 9.44
N LEU A 17 5.36 -4.78 9.45
CA LEU A 17 6.66 -4.25 9.86
C LEU A 17 6.92 -4.53 11.35
N ALA A 18 5.94 -4.26 12.21
CA ALA A 18 6.04 -4.50 13.65
C ALA A 18 6.24 -6.00 13.97
N ALA A 19 5.57 -6.88 13.25
CA ALA A 19 5.70 -8.33 13.38
C ALA A 19 6.96 -8.92 12.69
N GLY A 20 7.73 -8.11 11.94
CA GLY A 20 8.91 -8.57 11.19
C GLY A 20 8.60 -9.45 9.98
N THR A 21 7.33 -9.57 9.57
CA THR A 21 6.91 -10.32 8.37
C THR A 21 7.15 -9.51 7.08
N VAL A 22 7.27 -8.19 7.21
CA VAL A 22 7.85 -7.29 6.21
C VAL A 22 9.09 -6.65 6.80
N LEU A 23 10.18 -6.66 6.03
CA LEU A 23 11.41 -5.98 6.41
C LEU A 23 11.45 -4.58 5.79
N VAL A 24 12.08 -3.62 6.46
CA VAL A 24 12.24 -2.24 5.95
C VAL A 24 12.85 -2.20 4.55
N GLN A 25 13.80 -3.09 4.25
CA GLN A 25 14.42 -3.19 2.93
C GLN A 25 13.43 -3.57 1.81
N GLU A 26 12.34 -4.27 2.13
CA GLU A 26 11.32 -4.67 1.15
C GLU A 26 10.42 -3.48 0.75
N LEU A 27 10.36 -2.42 1.56
CA LEU A 27 9.67 -1.18 1.20
C LEU A 27 10.37 -0.44 0.04
N ARG A 28 11.69 -0.62 -0.10
CA ARG A 28 12.50 0.08 -1.11
C ARG A 28 12.07 -0.23 -2.54
N ASN A 29 11.61 -1.46 -2.78
CA ASN A 29 11.14 -1.92 -4.09
C ASN A 29 9.62 -2.18 -4.08
N GLY A 30 8.92 -1.68 -3.07
CA GLY A 30 7.48 -1.86 -2.90
C GLY A 30 6.65 -1.04 -3.88
N LEU A 31 5.47 -1.53 -4.22
CA LEU A 31 4.41 -0.78 -4.87
C LEU A 31 3.34 -0.46 -3.83
N PHE A 32 2.79 0.75 -3.84
CA PHE A 32 1.87 1.23 -2.79
C PHE A 32 0.57 1.76 -3.37
N VAL A 33 -0.57 1.22 -2.91
CA VAL A 33 -1.91 1.76 -3.20
C VAL A 33 -2.74 1.68 -1.94
N PHE A 34 -2.76 2.74 -1.15
CA PHE A 34 -3.51 2.74 0.10
C PHE A 34 -4.94 3.23 -0.07
N GLY A 35 -5.82 2.72 0.81
CA GLY A 35 -7.21 3.09 1.00
C GLY A 35 -7.49 4.57 1.33
N CYS A 36 -6.55 5.49 1.15
CA CYS A 36 -6.64 6.87 1.61
C CYS A 36 -6.00 7.88 0.64
N THR A 37 -6.27 9.16 0.89
CA THR A 37 -5.64 10.28 0.18
C THR A 37 -4.23 10.53 0.74
N ARG A 38 -3.38 11.17 -0.07
CA ARG A 38 -2.04 11.61 0.35
C ARG A 38 -2.09 12.52 1.58
N ASP A 39 -3.02 13.47 1.60
CA ASP A 39 -3.16 14.42 2.70
C ASP A 39 -3.62 13.75 4.00
N TYR A 40 -4.47 12.72 3.91
CA TYR A 40 -4.83 11.91 5.07
C TYR A 40 -3.62 11.15 5.60
N PHE A 41 -2.78 10.61 4.71
CA PHE A 41 -1.59 9.87 5.08
C PHE A 41 -0.51 10.76 5.74
N PHE A 42 -0.24 11.96 5.23
CA PHE A 42 0.81 12.85 5.77
C PHE A 42 0.30 13.93 6.73
N GLY A 43 -1.01 14.14 6.82
CA GLY A 43 -1.61 15.26 7.55
C GLY A 43 -1.44 15.16 9.06
N ASN A 44 -1.13 16.31 9.69
CA ASN A 44 -1.07 16.47 11.14
C ASN A 44 -2.40 16.94 11.77
N GLY A 45 -3.36 17.40 10.96
CA GLY A 45 -4.57 18.08 11.43
C GLY A 45 -5.78 17.15 11.52
N SER A 46 -6.32 16.96 12.73
CA SER A 46 -7.45 16.09 13.14
C SER A 46 -7.14 14.63 13.45
N ALA A 47 -6.00 14.10 12.99
CA ALA A 47 -5.63 12.70 13.16
C ALA A 47 -5.00 12.33 14.51
N GLU A 48 -4.58 13.27 15.38
CA GLU A 48 -4.04 12.85 16.68
C GLU A 48 -5.07 12.08 17.53
N LYS A 49 -6.37 12.41 17.43
CA LYS A 49 -7.46 11.70 18.13
C LYS A 49 -7.91 10.41 17.43
N HIS A 50 -7.69 10.27 16.12
CA HIS A 50 -8.12 9.12 15.31
C HIS A 50 -6.98 8.33 14.64
N ARG A 51 -5.71 8.63 14.97
CA ARG A 51 -4.56 7.87 14.47
C ARG A 51 -4.80 6.42 14.83
N GLU A 52 -4.76 5.57 13.81
CA GLU A 52 -4.95 4.13 13.96
C GLU A 52 -4.05 3.63 15.10
N LEU A 53 -4.59 2.74 15.94
CA LEU A 53 -3.90 2.19 17.12
C LEU A 53 -2.47 1.75 16.78
N VAL A 54 -2.31 1.10 15.62
CA VAL A 54 -1.02 0.61 15.12
C VAL A 54 0.02 1.73 14.92
N VAL A 55 -0.39 2.95 14.57
CA VAL A 55 0.52 4.11 14.45
C VAL A 55 0.98 4.59 15.82
N ARG A 56 0.07 4.63 16.79
CA ARG A 56 0.39 5.04 18.17
C ARG A 56 1.32 4.04 18.85
N GLU A 57 1.14 2.76 18.57
CA GLU A 57 1.98 1.69 19.10
C GLU A 57 3.34 1.59 18.38
N ASN A 58 3.44 2.08 17.14
CA ASN A 58 4.64 1.94 16.30
C ASN A 58 5.06 3.27 15.61
N PRO A 59 5.30 4.37 16.35
CA PRO A 59 5.57 5.68 15.76
C PRO A 59 6.86 5.74 14.94
N GLU A 60 7.89 5.00 15.34
CA GLU A 60 9.17 4.94 14.61
C GLU A 60 9.02 4.22 13.26
N LEU A 61 8.32 3.09 13.25
CA LEU A 61 8.03 2.35 12.02
C LEU A 61 7.12 3.14 11.08
N TYR A 62 6.24 3.97 11.64
CA TYR A 62 5.45 4.90 10.85
C TYR A 62 6.34 5.93 10.14
N GLY A 63 7.31 6.53 10.83
CA GLY A 63 8.30 7.41 10.21
C GLY A 63 9.08 6.72 9.08
N VAL A 64 9.55 5.49 9.31
CA VAL A 64 10.23 4.69 8.28
C VAL A 64 9.34 4.43 7.06
N LEU A 65 8.05 4.14 7.28
CA LEU A 65 7.10 3.93 6.20
C LEU A 65 6.83 5.23 5.42
N GLN A 66 6.72 6.37 6.12
CA GLN A 66 6.56 7.69 5.48
C GLN A 66 7.75 8.00 4.55
N ASP A 67 8.99 7.82 5.03
CA ASP A 67 10.19 8.05 4.23
C ASP A 67 10.23 7.15 2.98
N ALA A 68 9.87 5.87 3.15
CA ALA A 68 9.82 4.92 2.04
C ALA A 68 8.79 5.32 0.98
N ILE A 69 7.63 5.84 1.40
CA ILE A 69 6.56 6.26 0.49
C ILE A 69 6.91 7.55 -0.23
N ILE A 70 7.53 8.52 0.45
CA ILE A 70 8.00 9.76 -0.20
C ILE A 70 8.95 9.40 -1.34
N LYS A 71 9.91 8.50 -1.08
CA LYS A 71 10.81 8.01 -2.13
C LYS A 71 10.06 7.27 -3.24
N ALA A 72 9.18 6.33 -2.87
CA ALA A 72 8.39 5.57 -3.83
C ALA A 72 7.51 6.46 -4.73
N GLU A 73 6.96 7.54 -4.18
CA GLU A 73 6.15 8.51 -4.90
C GLU A 73 6.97 9.20 -5.99
N THR A 74 8.20 9.65 -5.68
CA THR A 74 9.10 10.25 -6.69
C THR A 74 9.51 9.28 -7.80
N GLU A 75 9.44 7.98 -7.54
CA GLU A 75 9.77 6.91 -8.49
C GLU A 75 8.53 6.35 -9.22
N GLY A 76 7.34 6.94 -9.01
CA GLY A 76 6.11 6.49 -9.67
C GLY A 76 5.53 5.18 -9.11
N ARG A 77 6.00 4.73 -7.95
CA ARG A 77 5.62 3.46 -7.27
C ARG A 77 4.45 3.61 -6.29
N VAL A 78 3.78 4.75 -6.28
CA VAL A 78 2.64 5.04 -5.40
C VAL A 78 1.43 5.50 -6.23
N ARG A 79 0.23 5.08 -5.84
CA ARG A 79 -1.04 5.71 -6.25
C ARG A 79 -1.87 6.06 -5.03
N TRP A 80 -2.44 7.25 -5.06
CA TRP A 80 -3.33 7.77 -4.03
C TRP A 80 -4.78 7.73 -4.52
N ILE A 81 -5.71 7.49 -3.60
CA ILE A 81 -7.13 7.55 -3.93
C ILE A 81 -7.54 9.01 -4.12
N VAL A 82 -8.24 9.26 -5.21
CA VAL A 82 -8.81 10.58 -5.53
C VAL A 82 -10.27 10.42 -5.95
N THR A 83 -10.55 9.49 -6.88
CA THR A 83 -11.91 9.22 -7.40
C THR A 83 -12.10 7.79 -7.96
N TYR A 84 -11.01 7.05 -8.18
CA TYR A 84 -11.01 5.74 -8.85
C TYR A 84 -11.42 4.58 -7.95
N SER A 85 -11.83 3.47 -8.57
CA SER A 85 -11.88 2.19 -7.87
C SER A 85 -10.46 1.73 -7.51
N SER A 86 -10.35 0.97 -6.42
CA SER A 86 -9.10 0.35 -5.97
C SER A 86 -8.40 -0.47 -7.07
N TYR A 87 -9.17 -1.20 -7.88
CA TYR A 87 -8.66 -2.07 -8.93
C TYR A 87 -8.03 -1.32 -10.10
N GLU A 88 -8.65 -0.21 -10.53
CA GLU A 88 -8.09 0.65 -11.57
C GLU A 88 -6.77 1.27 -11.11
N LEU A 89 -6.71 1.76 -9.86
CA LEU A 89 -5.48 2.33 -9.30
C LEU A 89 -4.36 1.30 -9.21
N ILE A 90 -4.68 0.08 -8.78
CA ILE A 90 -3.68 -0.99 -8.73
C ILE A 90 -3.24 -1.35 -10.16
N SER A 91 -4.16 -1.51 -11.10
CA SER A 91 -3.82 -1.86 -12.49
C SER A 91 -2.96 -0.80 -13.16
N ASP A 92 -3.29 0.49 -12.99
CA ASP A 92 -2.47 1.60 -13.48
C ASP A 92 -1.07 1.59 -12.87
N LEU A 93 -0.96 1.36 -11.55
CA LEU A 93 0.34 1.26 -10.89
C LEU A 93 1.17 0.09 -11.43
N LEU A 94 0.54 -1.06 -11.64
CA LEU A 94 1.20 -2.26 -12.17
C LEU A 94 1.76 -2.00 -13.57
N VAL A 95 0.93 -1.48 -14.48
CA VAL A 95 1.33 -1.18 -15.87
C VAL A 95 2.45 -0.14 -15.91
N ALA A 96 2.35 0.92 -15.11
CA ALA A 96 3.38 1.96 -15.02
C ALA A 96 4.74 1.43 -14.53
N ASN A 97 4.75 0.27 -13.85
CA ASN A 97 5.96 -0.38 -13.33
C ASN A 97 6.33 -1.66 -14.10
N GLY A 98 5.74 -1.88 -15.29
CA GLY A 98 6.10 -2.98 -16.19
C GLY A 98 5.50 -4.34 -15.85
N PHE A 99 4.48 -4.38 -15.00
CA PHE A 99 3.71 -5.58 -14.67
C PHE A 99 2.43 -5.67 -15.50
N GLU A 100 1.85 -6.87 -15.58
CA GLU A 100 0.50 -7.02 -16.14
C GLU A 100 -0.54 -6.36 -15.21
N PRO A 101 -1.60 -5.74 -15.77
CA PRO A 101 -2.70 -5.23 -14.96
C PRO A 101 -3.40 -6.36 -14.19
N LEU A 102 -4.21 -6.00 -13.19
CA LEU A 102 -5.01 -7.01 -12.51
C LEU A 102 -6.04 -7.60 -13.48
N ALA A 103 -6.09 -8.93 -13.57
CA ALA A 103 -7.09 -9.66 -14.34
C ALA A 103 -8.45 -9.70 -13.60
N VAL A 104 -9.04 -8.54 -13.33
CA VAL A 104 -10.33 -8.43 -12.63
C VAL A 104 -11.47 -8.47 -13.64
N ALA A 105 -12.52 -9.23 -13.33
CA ALA A 105 -13.81 -9.06 -13.98
C ALA A 105 -14.40 -7.69 -13.58
N ALA A 106 -15.08 -7.01 -14.52
CA ALA A 106 -15.48 -5.60 -14.45
C ALA A 106 -16.49 -5.23 -13.33
N ASP A 107 -16.78 -6.14 -12.41
CA ASP A 107 -17.88 -6.09 -11.44
C ASP A 107 -17.42 -6.13 -9.96
N ALA A 108 -16.12 -6.16 -9.67
CA ALA A 108 -15.62 -6.10 -8.30
C ALA A 108 -15.56 -4.65 -7.76
N PHE A 109 -16.48 -4.29 -6.88
CA PHE A 109 -16.47 -3.00 -6.17
C PHE A 109 -15.65 -3.05 -4.87
N GLY A 110 -14.80 -2.04 -4.65
CA GLY A 110 -14.07 -1.81 -3.38
C GLY A 110 -12.73 -2.55 -3.24
N PHE A 111 -12.02 -2.30 -2.12
CA PHE A 111 -10.78 -3.02 -1.78
C PHE A 111 -11.07 -4.43 -1.26
N ASN A 112 -11.42 -5.35 -2.16
CA ASN A 112 -11.39 -6.77 -1.82
C ASN A 112 -9.94 -7.28 -1.96
N TYR A 113 -9.18 -7.08 -0.88
CA TYR A 113 -7.77 -7.46 -0.77
C TYR A 113 -7.49 -8.96 -1.07
N PRO A 114 -8.35 -9.92 -0.64
CA PRO A 114 -8.25 -11.30 -1.09
C PRO A 114 -8.26 -11.46 -2.61
N ALA A 115 -9.17 -10.75 -3.30
CA ALA A 115 -9.24 -10.78 -4.76
C ALA A 115 -7.98 -10.16 -5.40
N VAL A 116 -7.47 -9.04 -4.87
CA VAL A 116 -6.19 -8.46 -5.35
C VAL A 116 -5.05 -9.49 -5.24
N GLN A 117 -4.97 -10.22 -4.13
CA GLN A 117 -3.98 -11.28 -3.96
C GLN A 117 -4.18 -12.45 -4.93
N GLN A 118 -5.42 -12.86 -5.19
CA GLN A 118 -5.74 -13.92 -6.14
C GLN A 118 -5.33 -13.55 -7.57
N TYR A 119 -5.50 -12.30 -7.97
CA TYR A 119 -5.22 -11.83 -9.33
C TYR A 119 -3.79 -11.33 -9.52
N SER A 120 -3.08 -10.96 -8.45
CA SER A 120 -1.67 -10.54 -8.48
C SER A 120 -0.71 -11.73 -8.44
N LYS A 121 -0.66 -12.54 -9.50
CA LYS A 121 0.23 -13.72 -9.55
C LYS A 121 1.73 -13.39 -9.55
N GLN A 122 2.07 -12.15 -9.89
CA GLN A 122 3.45 -11.68 -10.07
C GLN A 122 4.04 -11.03 -8.81
N LEU A 123 3.19 -10.73 -7.81
CA LEU A 123 3.56 -9.93 -6.64
C LEU A 123 3.11 -10.58 -5.35
N GLN A 124 3.83 -10.29 -4.27
CA GLN A 124 3.37 -10.62 -2.93
C GLN A 124 2.52 -9.45 -2.40
N VAL A 125 1.22 -9.68 -2.19
CA VAL A 125 0.30 -8.65 -1.70
C VAL A 125 0.29 -8.60 -0.17
N VAL A 126 0.45 -7.40 0.40
CA VAL A 126 0.48 -7.14 1.84
C VAL A 126 -0.74 -6.33 2.24
N TRP A 127 -1.62 -6.94 3.05
CA TRP A 127 -2.92 -6.36 3.41
C TRP A 127 -3.56 -6.82 4.73
N ARG A 128 -3.02 -7.84 5.40
CA ARG A 128 -3.64 -8.44 6.60
C ARG A 128 -3.11 -7.81 7.90
N ILE A 129 -3.98 -7.80 8.91
CA ILE A 129 -3.66 -7.71 10.34
C ILE A 129 -3.84 -9.12 10.90
#